data_AF-A0A9E2LHW8-F1
#
_entry.id   AF-A0A9E2LHW8-F1
#
_cell.length_a   1.000
_cell.length_b   1.000
_cell.length_c   1.000
_cell.angle_alpha   90.00
_cell.angle_beta   90.00
_cell.angle_gamma   90.00
#
_symmetry.space_group_name_H-M   'P 1'
#
loop_
_entity.id
_entity.type
_entity.pdbx_description
1 polymer ?
#
loop_
_entity_poly.entity_id
_entity_poly.type
_entity_poly.pdbx_seq_one_letter_code
_entity_poly.pdbx_strand_id
1 'polypeptide(L)'
;MKTSFDIFGKEYGVMFRNDLHDHDSIDFQFIKVMILLDFESENYLYDAKKYTVDKKITSHELYDFAQSFKGETALDSINNVANYTRKIVDDYNFPFDKMLFGGTEKEIIGRGTDWCTDISRVGCALIQCLNIPCRIVMLVNSKNAYNGHTICEAVVEGQFLMCDFTYGVYGLLDKPYSVKSLINDHKAVVKIYSEDNNLIQDIEYIVGLYDKAAFCDYDITKTHNYSVSKTNEYYLKIMKLNHDGSWKLGENTLKKSNSI
;
A
#
# COMPACT_ATOMS: atom_id res chain seq x y z
N MET A 1 -14.62 6.76 -13.92
CA MET A 1 -13.66 6.35 -12.86
C MET A 1 -14.43 5.84 -11.66
N LYS A 2 -14.18 4.59 -11.25
CA LYS A 2 -14.91 3.94 -10.16
C LYS A 2 -14.19 4.15 -8.83
N THR A 3 -14.92 4.65 -7.85
CA THR A 3 -14.48 4.87 -6.46
C THR A 3 -15.61 4.40 -5.54
N SER A 4 -15.28 3.65 -4.49
CA SER A 4 -16.20 3.09 -3.48
C SER A 4 -15.43 2.09 -2.60
N PHE A 5 -15.93 1.79 -1.41
CA PHE A 5 -15.50 0.60 -0.66
C PHE A 5 -15.70 -0.69 -1.46
N ASP A 6 -16.69 -0.76 -2.35
CA ASP A 6 -17.05 -1.99 -3.06
C ASP A 6 -16.34 -2.17 -4.42
N ILE A 7 -15.32 -1.36 -4.73
CA ILE A 7 -14.69 -1.36 -6.08
C ILE A 7 -14.08 -2.70 -6.49
N PHE A 8 -13.69 -3.53 -5.53
CA PHE A 8 -13.17 -4.88 -5.79
C PHE A 8 -14.21 -5.99 -5.64
N GLY A 9 -15.42 -5.66 -5.20
CA GLY A 9 -16.46 -6.62 -4.82
C GLY A 9 -17.10 -6.23 -3.49
N LYS A 10 -18.30 -6.75 -3.24
CA LYS A 10 -19.05 -6.43 -2.00
C LYS A 10 -18.35 -6.96 -0.77
N GLU A 11 -17.73 -8.13 -0.90
CA GLU A 11 -17.08 -8.83 0.19
C GLU A 11 -15.86 -8.04 0.69
N TYR A 12 -15.01 -7.58 -0.24
CA TYR A 12 -13.94 -6.63 0.06
C TYR A 12 -14.48 -5.33 0.66
N GLY A 13 -15.62 -4.84 0.17
CA GLY A 13 -16.26 -3.67 0.74
C GLY A 13 -16.65 -3.85 2.21
N VAL A 14 -17.13 -5.02 2.62
CA VAL A 14 -17.39 -5.30 4.04
C VAL A 14 -16.09 -5.25 4.85
N MET A 15 -15.04 -5.92 4.35
CA MET A 15 -13.73 -5.94 4.99
C MET A 15 -13.19 -4.51 5.19
N PHE A 16 -13.20 -3.71 4.13
CA PHE A 16 -12.71 -2.34 4.12
C PHE A 16 -13.51 -1.36 5.00
N ARG A 17 -14.81 -1.58 5.18
CA ARG A 17 -15.59 -0.80 6.15
C ARG A 17 -15.25 -1.14 7.60
N ASN A 18 -14.62 -2.29 7.83
CA ASN A 18 -14.09 -2.73 9.12
C ASN A 18 -12.56 -2.56 9.19
N ASP A 19 -11.96 -1.73 8.35
CA ASP A 19 -10.52 -1.48 8.36
C ASP A 19 -9.99 -1.11 9.75
N LEU A 20 -8.71 -1.41 9.99
CA LEU A 20 -8.07 -1.21 11.29
C LEU A 20 -7.86 0.27 11.62
N HIS A 21 -7.72 1.14 10.62
CA HIS A 21 -7.47 2.56 10.83
C HIS A 21 -8.74 3.29 11.27
N ASP A 22 -8.55 4.39 12.01
CA ASP A 22 -9.64 5.25 12.45
C ASP A 22 -10.45 5.78 11.25
N HIS A 23 -11.79 5.83 11.39
CA HIS A 23 -12.68 6.20 10.29
C HIS A 23 -12.47 7.62 9.73
N ASP A 24 -11.90 8.51 10.54
CA ASP A 24 -11.61 9.87 10.14
C ASP A 24 -10.16 10.03 9.63
N SER A 25 -9.33 8.99 9.71
CA SER A 25 -7.93 9.04 9.28
C SER A 25 -7.77 9.06 7.76
N ILE A 26 -6.61 9.55 7.30
CA ILE A 26 -6.22 9.54 5.89
C ILE A 26 -6.18 8.12 5.30
N ASP A 27 -5.75 7.14 6.10
CA ASP A 27 -5.66 5.75 5.68
C ASP A 27 -7.05 5.18 5.34
N PHE A 28 -8.06 5.46 6.18
CA PHE A 28 -9.44 5.08 5.90
C PHE A 28 -10.03 5.87 4.72
N GLN A 29 -9.63 7.14 4.55
CA GLN A 29 -10.04 7.91 3.37
C GLN A 29 -9.47 7.35 2.07
N PHE A 30 -8.24 6.81 2.05
CA PHE A 30 -7.67 6.18 0.86
C PHE A 30 -8.59 5.07 0.34
N ILE A 31 -9.08 4.21 1.22
CA ILE A 31 -10.00 3.12 0.86
C ILE A 31 -11.29 3.65 0.20
N LYS A 32 -11.77 4.81 0.64
CA LYS A 32 -13.00 5.42 0.13
C LYS A 32 -12.81 6.07 -1.25
N VAL A 33 -11.66 6.67 -1.50
CA VAL A 33 -11.41 7.51 -2.69
C VAL A 33 -10.53 6.85 -3.75
N MET A 34 -9.94 5.69 -3.46
CA MET A 34 -9.09 4.97 -4.41
C MET A 34 -9.80 4.70 -5.73
N ILE A 35 -9.06 4.92 -6.82
CA ILE A 35 -9.54 4.74 -8.18
C ILE A 35 -9.12 3.35 -8.65
N LEU A 36 -10.09 2.49 -8.93
CA LEU A 36 -9.85 1.18 -9.53
C LEU A 36 -9.13 1.34 -10.86
N LEU A 37 -8.06 0.57 -11.10
CA LEU A 37 -7.44 0.45 -12.40
C LEU A 37 -8.29 -0.44 -13.33
N ASP A 38 -8.85 0.20 -14.33
CA ASP A 38 -9.62 -0.40 -15.41
C ASP A 38 -9.43 0.41 -16.71
N PHE A 39 -10.05 -0.04 -17.80
CA PHE A 39 -9.94 0.62 -19.11
C PHE A 39 -10.36 2.10 -19.09
N GLU A 40 -11.31 2.49 -18.23
CA GLU A 40 -11.80 3.88 -18.16
C GLU A 40 -10.83 4.81 -17.42
N SER A 41 -10.09 4.28 -16.45
CA SER A 41 -9.20 5.03 -15.57
C SER A 41 -7.73 4.97 -15.98
N GLU A 42 -7.34 4.01 -16.81
CA GLU A 42 -5.94 3.77 -17.19
C GLU A 42 -5.23 5.04 -17.68
N ASN A 43 -5.79 5.72 -18.67
CA ASN A 43 -5.19 6.93 -19.24
C ASN A 43 -5.05 8.05 -18.21
N TYR A 44 -6.02 8.16 -17.29
CA TYR A 44 -5.94 9.13 -16.20
C TYR A 44 -4.86 8.75 -15.18
N LEU A 45 -4.75 7.46 -14.83
CA LEU A 45 -3.81 6.97 -13.82
C LEU A 45 -2.36 6.96 -14.31
N TYR A 46 -2.13 6.72 -15.61
CA TYR A 46 -0.81 6.51 -16.21
C TYR A 46 -0.32 7.69 -17.06
N ASP A 47 -0.64 8.91 -16.64
CA ASP A 47 0.05 10.13 -17.11
C ASP A 47 1.11 10.54 -16.08
N ALA A 48 2.38 10.21 -16.33
CA ALA A 48 3.48 10.53 -15.41
C ALA A 48 3.63 12.05 -15.16
N LYS A 49 3.23 12.90 -16.12
CA LYS A 49 3.44 14.35 -16.04
C LYS A 49 2.58 15.03 -14.98
N LYS A 50 1.49 14.38 -14.55
CA LYS A 50 0.61 14.94 -13.51
C LYS A 50 1.18 14.77 -12.10
N TYR A 51 2.12 13.85 -11.91
CA TYR A 51 2.70 13.56 -10.61
C TYR A 51 3.92 14.44 -10.38
N THR A 52 3.79 15.33 -9.41
CA THR A 52 4.86 16.23 -8.98
C THR A 52 4.85 16.30 -7.46
N VAL A 53 6.02 16.58 -6.88
CA VAL A 53 6.13 16.86 -5.44
C VAL A 53 5.97 18.37 -5.23
N ASP A 54 5.12 18.78 -4.29
CA ASP A 54 4.94 20.19 -3.96
C ASP A 54 6.25 20.78 -3.40
N LYS A 55 6.59 22.01 -3.78
CA LYS A 55 7.80 22.71 -3.29
C LYS A 55 7.82 22.90 -1.78
N LYS A 56 6.66 22.89 -1.11
CA LYS A 56 6.52 22.94 0.35
C LYS A 56 7.06 21.70 1.05
N ILE A 57 7.41 20.64 0.31
CA ILE A 57 8.00 19.42 0.87
C ILE A 57 9.23 19.69 1.73
N THR A 58 9.99 20.74 1.44
CA THR A 58 11.17 21.15 2.21
C THR A 58 10.85 21.64 3.61
N SER A 59 9.57 21.94 3.90
CA SER A 59 9.07 22.33 5.22
C SER A 59 8.41 21.16 5.96
N HIS A 60 8.32 19.98 5.34
CA HIS A 60 7.75 18.79 5.98
C HIS A 60 8.67 18.29 7.09
N GLU A 61 8.11 17.80 8.20
CA GLU A 61 8.92 17.43 9.38
C GLU A 61 9.87 16.25 9.15
N LEU A 62 9.58 15.41 8.17
CA LEU A 62 10.45 14.30 7.75
C LEU A 62 11.48 14.70 6.71
N TYR A 63 11.49 15.94 6.21
CA TYR A 63 12.34 16.33 5.08
C TYR A 63 13.83 16.08 5.36
N ASP A 64 14.34 16.60 6.48
CA ASP A 64 15.74 16.46 6.86
C ASP A 64 16.11 15.01 7.18
N PHE A 65 15.20 14.29 7.85
CA PHE A 65 15.38 12.86 8.12
C PHE A 65 15.48 12.06 6.81
N ALA A 66 14.60 12.33 5.84
CA ALA A 66 14.62 11.63 4.58
C ALA A 66 15.92 11.83 3.79
N GLN A 67 16.58 12.99 3.93
CA GLN A 67 17.84 13.26 3.24
C GLN A 67 18.96 12.27 3.60
N SER A 68 18.91 11.59 4.76
CA SER A 68 19.89 10.55 5.08
C SER A 68 19.81 9.31 4.18
N PHE A 69 18.70 9.12 3.46
CA PHE A 69 18.52 8.03 2.50
C PHE A 69 18.84 8.42 1.06
N LYS A 70 19.20 9.69 0.81
CA LYS A 70 19.49 10.18 -0.54
C LYS A 70 20.70 9.45 -1.12
N GLY A 71 20.49 8.77 -2.24
CA GLY A 71 21.54 8.15 -3.04
C GLY A 71 22.02 9.03 -4.19
N GLU A 72 22.90 8.49 -5.03
CA GLU A 72 23.38 9.17 -6.24
C GLU A 72 22.26 9.31 -7.28
N THR A 73 21.38 8.31 -7.35
CA THR A 73 20.21 8.29 -8.21
C THR A 73 18.90 8.20 -7.41
N ALA A 74 17.78 8.43 -8.11
CA ALA A 74 16.45 8.19 -7.55
C ALA A 74 16.25 6.71 -7.16
N LEU A 75 16.80 5.78 -7.94
CA LEU A 75 16.72 4.34 -7.66
C LEU A 75 17.51 3.98 -6.39
N ASP A 76 18.72 4.54 -6.22
CA ASP A 76 19.49 4.34 -4.98
C ASP A 76 18.73 4.87 -3.77
N SER A 77 18.08 6.02 -3.93
CA SER A 77 17.26 6.63 -2.88
C SER A 77 16.06 5.76 -2.50
N ILE A 78 15.35 5.21 -3.50
CA ILE A 78 14.25 4.25 -3.28
C ILE A 78 14.75 2.99 -2.59
N ASN A 79 15.89 2.43 -3.05
CA ASN A 79 16.48 1.25 -2.45
C ASN A 79 16.88 1.48 -0.98
N ASN A 80 17.47 2.63 -0.66
CA ASN A 80 17.82 2.98 0.73
C ASN A 80 16.58 3.08 1.62
N VAL A 81 15.50 3.71 1.13
CA VAL A 81 14.23 3.78 1.87
C VAL A 81 13.60 2.40 2.01
N ALA A 82 13.59 1.57 0.96
CA ALA A 82 13.05 0.22 0.98
C ALA A 82 13.76 -0.69 1.99
N ASN A 83 15.09 -0.63 2.04
CA ASN A 83 15.87 -1.35 3.05
C ASN A 83 15.58 -0.85 4.47
N TYR A 84 15.42 0.46 4.64
CA TYR A 84 15.08 1.06 5.93
C TYR A 84 13.69 0.63 6.42
N THR A 85 12.66 0.73 5.58
CA THR A 85 11.30 0.34 5.95
C THR A 85 11.20 -1.17 6.16
N ARG A 86 11.91 -1.96 5.36
CA ARG A 86 11.99 -3.41 5.57
C ARG A 86 12.56 -3.76 6.93
N LYS A 87 13.59 -3.03 7.37
CA LYS A 87 14.14 -3.21 8.72
C LYS A 87 13.13 -2.90 9.83
N ILE A 88 12.27 -1.89 9.66
CA ILE A 88 11.18 -1.61 10.61
C ILE A 88 10.26 -2.82 10.74
N VAL A 89 9.91 -3.45 9.60
CA VAL A 89 9.06 -4.65 9.56
C VAL A 89 9.75 -5.84 10.21
N ASP A 90 11.00 -6.12 9.84
CA ASP A 90 11.76 -7.27 10.36
C ASP A 90 12.03 -7.18 11.87
N ASP A 91 12.23 -5.97 12.40
CA ASP A 91 12.44 -5.74 13.83
C ASP A 91 11.12 -5.72 14.62
N TYR A 92 9.95 -5.72 13.97
CA TYR A 92 8.65 -5.64 14.63
C TYR A 92 8.22 -7.01 15.18
N ASN A 93 7.98 -7.06 16.50
CA ASN A 93 7.57 -8.29 17.18
C ASN A 93 6.54 -7.97 18.28
N PHE A 94 5.51 -7.19 17.92
CA PHE A 94 4.46 -6.81 18.85
C PHE A 94 3.19 -7.64 18.61
N PRO A 95 2.48 -8.10 19.66
CA PRO A 95 1.24 -8.86 19.48
C PRO A 95 0.18 -8.07 18.72
N PHE A 96 -0.48 -8.72 17.74
CA PHE A 96 -1.48 -8.09 16.87
C PHE A 96 -2.62 -7.40 17.64
N ASP A 97 -3.06 -7.97 18.76
CA ASP A 97 -4.13 -7.40 19.61
C ASP A 97 -3.72 -6.14 20.38
N LYS A 98 -2.43 -5.77 20.35
CA LYS A 98 -1.87 -4.59 20.99
C LYS A 98 -1.30 -3.57 20.00
N MET A 99 -1.41 -3.84 18.70
CA MET A 99 -0.94 -2.94 17.66
C MET A 99 -1.73 -1.63 17.63
N LEU A 100 -1.07 -0.58 17.14
CA LEU A 100 -1.65 0.71 16.84
C LEU A 100 -1.54 0.96 15.34
N PHE A 101 -2.59 1.52 14.74
CA PHE A 101 -2.70 1.78 13.30
C PHE A 101 -2.91 3.28 13.07
N GLY A 102 -2.34 3.84 11.99
CA GLY A 102 -2.45 5.28 11.70
C GLY A 102 -1.38 6.12 12.38
N GLY A 103 -1.67 7.38 12.76
CA GLY A 103 -0.64 8.31 13.24
C GLY A 103 0.16 8.96 12.11
N THR A 104 0.91 10.00 12.41
CA THR A 104 1.85 10.61 11.45
C THR A 104 2.92 9.59 11.04
N GLU A 105 3.57 9.78 9.88
CA GLU A 105 4.64 8.89 9.44
C GLU A 105 5.81 8.86 10.44
N LYS A 106 6.07 9.99 11.12
CA LYS A 106 7.07 10.06 12.20
C LYS A 106 6.68 9.20 13.40
N GLU A 107 5.40 9.22 13.80
CA GLU A 107 4.92 8.36 14.87
C GLU A 107 4.99 6.88 14.47
N ILE A 108 4.66 6.54 13.23
CA ILE A 108 4.81 5.18 12.69
C ILE A 108 6.27 4.73 12.75
N ILE A 109 7.20 5.56 12.25
CA ILE A 109 8.64 5.29 12.33
C ILE A 109 9.09 5.05 13.78
N GLY A 110 8.63 5.90 14.71
CA GLY A 110 9.01 5.80 16.12
C GLY A 110 8.47 4.56 16.84
N ARG A 111 7.25 4.12 16.52
CA ARG A 111 6.64 2.93 17.15
C ARG A 111 7.00 1.61 16.47
N GLY A 112 7.36 1.66 15.18
CA GLY A 112 7.49 0.49 14.32
C GLY A 112 6.15 -0.21 14.04
N THR A 113 6.09 -0.98 12.95
CA THR A 113 4.91 -1.76 12.57
C THR A 113 5.30 -2.73 11.46
N ASP A 114 4.58 -3.84 11.33
CA ASP A 114 4.61 -4.72 10.16
C ASP A 114 3.36 -4.56 9.28
N TRP A 115 2.48 -3.59 9.60
CA TRP A 115 1.26 -3.36 8.84
C TRP A 115 1.53 -2.63 7.52
N CYS A 116 1.18 -3.27 6.40
CA CYS A 116 1.55 -2.79 5.05
C CYS A 116 1.07 -1.38 4.71
N THR A 117 -0.11 -0.95 5.20
CA THR A 117 -0.64 0.40 4.93
C THR A 117 0.19 1.48 5.61
N ASP A 118 0.54 1.28 6.88
CA ASP A 118 1.39 2.21 7.64
C ASP A 118 2.79 2.29 7.00
N ILE A 119 3.39 1.14 6.66
CA ILE A 119 4.72 1.08 6.04
C ILE A 119 4.74 1.72 4.65
N SER A 120 3.73 1.46 3.83
CA SER A 120 3.60 2.09 2.52
C SER A 120 3.48 3.59 2.63
N ARG A 121 2.72 4.09 3.62
CA ARG A 121 2.59 5.53 3.85
C ARG A 121 3.91 6.16 4.30
N VAL A 122 4.67 5.50 5.17
CA VAL A 122 6.03 5.92 5.55
C VAL A 122 6.95 5.97 4.32
N GLY A 123 7.02 4.88 3.55
CA GLY A 123 7.88 4.82 2.37
C GLY A 123 7.53 5.90 1.34
N CYS A 124 6.25 6.07 1.05
CA CYS A 124 5.72 7.12 0.17
C CYS A 124 6.14 8.53 0.64
N ALA A 125 6.01 8.83 1.93
CA ALA A 125 6.39 10.12 2.49
C ALA A 125 7.90 10.39 2.40
N LEU A 126 8.72 9.38 2.72
CA LEU A 126 10.18 9.50 2.68
C LEU A 126 10.68 9.74 1.26
N ILE A 127 10.18 9.02 0.25
CA ILE A 127 10.62 9.24 -1.14
C ILE A 127 10.06 10.54 -1.73
N GLN A 128 8.87 11.00 -1.31
CA GLN A 128 8.41 12.35 -1.63
C GLN A 128 9.34 13.42 -1.06
N CYS A 129 9.82 13.27 0.18
CA CYS A 129 10.83 14.16 0.76
C CYS A 129 12.17 14.15 0.00
N LEU A 130 12.46 13.07 -0.75
CA LEU A 130 13.58 12.96 -1.68
C LEU A 130 13.26 13.51 -3.08
N ASN A 131 12.13 14.22 -3.22
CA ASN A 131 11.63 14.81 -4.46
C ASN A 131 11.30 13.77 -5.55
N ILE A 132 10.86 12.57 -5.13
CA ILE A 132 10.38 11.51 -6.03
C ILE A 132 8.85 11.42 -5.86
N PRO A 133 8.06 11.75 -6.90
CA PRO A 133 6.61 11.61 -6.83
C PRO A 133 6.21 10.16 -6.56
N CYS A 134 5.26 9.97 -5.65
CA CYS A 134 4.82 8.64 -5.25
C CYS A 134 3.33 8.65 -4.87
N ARG A 135 2.66 7.53 -5.10
CA ARG A 135 1.26 7.29 -4.77
C ARG A 135 1.07 5.95 -4.05
N ILE A 136 -0.01 5.84 -3.29
CA ILE A 136 -0.40 4.60 -2.60
C ILE A 136 -1.20 3.72 -3.56
N VAL A 137 -0.99 2.41 -3.47
CA VAL A 137 -1.68 1.41 -4.28
C VAL A 137 -2.21 0.29 -3.38
N MET A 138 -3.49 -0.02 -3.50
CA MET A 138 -4.11 -1.19 -2.90
C MET A 138 -4.17 -2.31 -3.93
N LEU A 139 -3.50 -3.43 -3.63
CA LEU A 139 -3.59 -4.68 -4.38
C LEU A 139 -4.57 -5.63 -3.70
N VAL A 140 -5.34 -6.36 -4.48
CA VAL A 140 -6.20 -7.43 -3.97
C VAL A 140 -6.21 -8.64 -4.91
N ASN A 141 -6.31 -9.82 -4.31
CA ASN A 141 -6.68 -11.02 -5.02
C ASN A 141 -8.21 -11.16 -5.01
N SER A 142 -8.88 -10.94 -6.16
CA SER A 142 -10.34 -11.01 -6.20
C SER A 142 -10.90 -12.44 -6.11
N LYS A 143 -10.03 -13.46 -6.11
CA LYS A 143 -10.37 -14.89 -6.05
C LYS A 143 -10.03 -15.52 -4.69
N ASN A 144 -9.39 -14.78 -3.80
CA ASN A 144 -8.94 -15.27 -2.50
C ASN A 144 -9.38 -14.29 -1.39
N ALA A 145 -10.19 -14.75 -0.45
CA ALA A 145 -10.68 -13.91 0.64
C ALA A 145 -9.55 -13.41 1.55
N TYR A 146 -9.70 -12.20 2.10
CA TYR A 146 -8.75 -11.57 3.03
C TYR A 146 -7.33 -11.43 2.48
N ASN A 147 -7.18 -11.35 1.16
CA ASN A 147 -5.89 -11.28 0.48
C ASN A 147 -5.74 -9.91 -0.20
N GLY A 148 -5.29 -8.94 0.59
CA GLY A 148 -5.02 -7.58 0.15
C GLY A 148 -3.72 -7.07 0.73
N HIS A 149 -3.10 -6.13 0.04
CA HIS A 149 -1.79 -5.59 0.40
C HIS A 149 -1.68 -4.15 -0.09
N THR A 150 -1.10 -3.29 0.74
CA THR A 150 -0.82 -1.90 0.36
C THR A 150 0.64 -1.79 -0.05
N ILE A 151 0.88 -1.17 -1.20
CA ILE A 151 2.19 -0.84 -1.73
C ILE A 151 2.20 0.60 -2.25
N CYS A 152 3.27 0.98 -2.93
CA CYS A 152 3.44 2.27 -3.57
C CYS A 152 3.79 2.16 -5.05
N GLU A 153 3.66 3.27 -5.76
CA GLU A 153 4.20 3.43 -7.10
C GLU A 153 4.85 4.80 -7.24
N ALA A 154 6.15 4.81 -7.54
CA ALA A 154 6.95 6.01 -7.74
C ALA A 154 7.02 6.40 -9.22
N VAL A 155 7.30 7.68 -9.49
CA VAL A 155 7.62 8.17 -10.83
C VAL A 155 9.10 8.51 -10.91
N VAL A 156 9.85 7.74 -11.69
CA VAL A 156 11.29 7.91 -11.91
C VAL A 156 11.53 8.15 -13.39
N GLU A 157 12.14 9.30 -13.73
CA GLU A 157 12.45 9.67 -15.12
C GLU A 157 11.26 9.58 -16.09
N GLY A 158 10.06 9.88 -15.59
CA GLY A 158 8.81 9.82 -16.37
C GLY A 158 8.23 8.42 -16.55
N GLN A 159 8.79 7.41 -15.87
CA GLN A 159 8.28 6.04 -15.83
C GLN A 159 7.74 5.68 -14.45
N PHE A 160 6.74 4.80 -14.41
CA PHE A 160 6.17 4.30 -13.16
C PHE A 160 6.96 3.08 -12.68
N LEU A 161 7.27 3.05 -11.38
CA LEU A 161 8.02 2.00 -10.71
C LEU A 161 7.25 1.55 -9.47
N MET A 162 6.87 0.28 -9.43
CA MET A 162 6.28 -0.35 -8.26
C MET A 162 7.29 -0.32 -7.10
N CYS A 163 6.84 0.01 -5.90
CA CYS A 163 7.65 -0.03 -4.68
C CYS A 163 6.86 -0.72 -3.57
N ASP A 164 7.36 -1.82 -3.04
CA ASP A 164 6.80 -2.49 -1.88
C ASP A 164 7.73 -2.31 -0.69
N PHE A 165 7.44 -1.29 0.11
CA PHE A 165 8.21 -0.92 1.27
C PHE A 165 8.10 -1.91 2.44
N THR A 166 7.08 -2.79 2.42
CA THR A 166 6.91 -3.84 3.43
C THR A 166 7.90 -4.98 3.19
N TYR A 167 8.10 -5.32 1.92
CA TYR A 167 9.04 -6.36 1.51
C TYR A 167 10.42 -5.83 1.11
N GLY A 168 10.60 -4.51 1.06
CA GLY A 168 11.87 -3.89 0.69
C GLY A 168 12.23 -4.04 -0.78
N VAL A 169 11.25 -4.27 -1.66
CA VAL A 169 11.46 -4.52 -3.08
C VAL A 169 10.89 -3.40 -3.95
N TYR A 170 11.42 -3.26 -5.16
CA TYR A 170 10.89 -2.35 -6.17
C TYR A 170 10.98 -2.99 -7.55
N GLY A 171 10.10 -2.57 -8.45
CA GLY A 171 9.89 -3.24 -9.74
C GLY A 171 10.96 -2.94 -10.78
N LEU A 172 12.22 -3.24 -10.53
CA LEU A 172 13.30 -3.06 -11.51
C LEU A 172 13.88 -4.43 -11.90
N LEU A 173 13.83 -4.75 -13.19
CA LEU A 173 14.56 -5.88 -13.77
C LEU A 173 15.42 -5.37 -14.94
N ASP A 174 15.06 -5.71 -16.17
CA ASP A 174 15.62 -5.12 -17.40
C ASP A 174 15.11 -3.69 -17.65
N LYS A 175 13.99 -3.32 -17.02
CA LYS A 175 13.32 -2.02 -17.10
C LYS A 175 12.49 -1.77 -15.83
N PRO A 176 12.03 -0.54 -15.61
CA PRO A 176 11.02 -0.24 -14.59
C PRO A 176 9.68 -0.92 -14.90
N TYR A 177 9.10 -1.54 -13.87
CA TYR A 177 7.80 -2.17 -13.88
C TYR A 177 6.84 -1.38 -13.01
N SER A 178 5.79 -0.87 -13.65
CA SER A 178 4.59 -0.35 -12.99
C SER A 178 3.71 -1.47 -12.41
N VAL A 179 2.81 -1.13 -11.51
CA VAL A 179 1.78 -2.05 -11.02
C VAL A 179 0.90 -2.56 -12.17
N LYS A 180 0.51 -1.69 -13.12
CA LYS A 180 -0.26 -2.11 -14.31
C LYS A 180 0.45 -3.17 -15.14
N SER A 181 1.75 -3.05 -15.35
CA SER A 181 2.51 -4.08 -16.07
C SER A 181 2.56 -5.38 -15.28
N LEU A 182 2.70 -5.31 -13.96
CA LEU A 182 2.83 -6.49 -13.10
C LEU A 182 1.54 -7.28 -12.94
N ILE A 183 0.37 -6.64 -12.98
CA ILE A 183 -0.95 -7.32 -13.04
C ILE A 183 -1.02 -8.28 -14.23
N ASN A 184 -0.33 -7.98 -15.33
CA ASN A 184 -0.34 -8.80 -16.54
C ASN A 184 0.93 -9.66 -16.72
N ASP A 185 1.88 -9.59 -15.79
CA ASP A 185 3.16 -10.30 -15.87
C ASP A 185 3.57 -10.89 -14.51
N HIS A 186 2.88 -11.96 -14.12
CA HIS A 186 3.17 -12.69 -12.89
C HIS A 186 4.59 -13.27 -12.84
N LYS A 187 5.22 -13.52 -14.00
CA LYS A 187 6.62 -13.98 -14.03
C LYS A 187 7.58 -12.88 -13.58
N ALA A 188 7.31 -11.63 -13.96
CA ALA A 188 8.07 -10.49 -13.46
C ALA A 188 7.86 -10.31 -11.95
N VAL A 189 6.61 -10.44 -11.46
CA VAL A 189 6.32 -10.43 -10.01
C VAL A 189 7.17 -11.46 -9.27
N VAL A 190 7.17 -12.73 -9.74
CA VAL A 190 7.98 -13.78 -9.13
C VAL A 190 9.44 -13.37 -9.07
N LYS A 191 10.02 -12.89 -10.17
CA LYS A 191 11.44 -12.49 -10.21
C LYS A 191 11.76 -11.37 -9.22
N ILE A 192 10.95 -10.31 -9.20
CA ILE A 192 11.16 -9.14 -8.33
C ILE A 192 11.16 -9.54 -6.85
N TYR A 193 10.25 -10.43 -6.45
CA TYR A 193 10.14 -10.87 -5.05
C TYR A 193 11.05 -12.05 -4.71
N SER A 194 11.64 -12.75 -5.69
CA SER A 194 12.50 -13.91 -5.42
C SER A 194 13.99 -13.56 -5.27
N GLU A 195 14.37 -12.30 -5.43
CA GLU A 195 15.77 -11.87 -5.20
C GLU A 195 16.16 -12.00 -3.71
N ASP A 196 15.18 -11.97 -2.81
CA ASP A 196 15.34 -12.31 -1.39
C ASP A 196 14.85 -13.74 -1.11
N ASN A 197 15.76 -14.61 -0.68
CA ASN A 197 15.48 -16.02 -0.37
C ASN A 197 14.43 -16.20 0.76
N ASN A 198 14.22 -15.20 1.62
CA ASN A 198 13.23 -15.26 2.68
C ASN A 198 11.79 -15.09 2.16
N LEU A 199 11.60 -14.49 0.99
CA LEU A 199 10.27 -14.21 0.41
C LEU A 199 9.71 -15.38 -0.42
N ILE A 200 10.52 -16.40 -0.68
CA ILE A 200 10.15 -17.57 -1.49
C ILE A 200 8.93 -18.30 -0.90
N GLN A 201 8.75 -18.28 0.43
CA GLN A 201 7.64 -18.97 1.08
C GLN A 201 6.28 -18.31 0.81
N ASP A 202 6.24 -17.01 0.55
CA ASP A 202 5.02 -16.24 0.34
C ASP A 202 4.76 -15.93 -1.15
N ILE A 203 5.52 -16.52 -2.08
CA ILE A 203 5.50 -16.09 -3.48
C ILE A 203 4.15 -16.30 -4.16
N GLU A 204 3.43 -17.39 -3.84
CA GLU A 204 2.08 -17.63 -4.38
C GLU A 204 1.07 -16.62 -3.84
N TYR A 205 1.19 -16.27 -2.56
CA TYR A 205 0.38 -15.23 -1.91
C TYR A 205 0.61 -13.89 -2.62
N ILE A 206 1.89 -13.52 -2.82
CA ILE A 206 2.30 -12.26 -3.43
C ILE A 206 1.83 -12.17 -4.89
N VAL A 207 2.07 -13.21 -5.69
CA VAL A 207 1.63 -13.23 -7.09
C VAL A 207 0.11 -13.08 -7.19
N GLY A 208 -0.64 -13.72 -6.27
CA GLY A 208 -2.09 -13.61 -6.20
C GLY A 208 -2.61 -12.18 -6.00
N LEU A 209 -1.87 -11.32 -5.30
CA LEU A 209 -2.25 -9.91 -5.08
C LEU A 209 -2.31 -9.11 -6.39
N TYR A 210 -1.52 -9.47 -7.40
CA TYR A 210 -1.48 -8.81 -8.70
C TYR A 210 -2.62 -9.31 -9.62
N ASP A 211 -3.85 -9.36 -9.08
CA ASP A 211 -5.10 -9.64 -9.81
C ASP A 211 -5.87 -8.33 -10.07
N LYS A 212 -5.99 -7.45 -9.07
CA LYS A 212 -6.58 -6.10 -9.22
C LYS A 212 -5.82 -5.07 -8.40
N ALA A 213 -5.85 -3.81 -8.85
CA ALA A 213 -5.26 -2.68 -8.14
C ALA A 213 -6.16 -1.44 -8.15
N ALA A 214 -6.03 -0.62 -7.11
CA ALA A 214 -6.63 0.71 -7.03
C ALA A 214 -5.64 1.71 -6.43
N PHE A 215 -5.76 2.97 -6.82
CA PHE A 215 -4.72 3.98 -6.62
C PHE A 215 -5.25 5.18 -5.83
N CYS A 216 -4.43 5.66 -4.90
CA CYS A 216 -4.65 6.88 -4.12
C CYS A 216 -3.47 7.81 -4.25
N ASP A 217 -3.76 9.04 -4.71
CA ASP A 217 -2.77 10.11 -4.66
C ASP A 217 -2.61 10.53 -3.19
N TYR A 218 -1.36 10.55 -2.72
CA TYR A 218 -1.02 11.00 -1.37
C TYR A 218 0.00 12.12 -1.47
N ASP A 219 -0.39 13.32 -1.04
CA ASP A 219 0.48 14.50 -0.99
C ASP A 219 0.71 14.86 0.46
N ILE A 220 1.90 14.56 0.98
CA ILE A 220 2.21 14.70 2.40
C ILE A 220 2.28 16.16 2.86
N THR A 221 2.28 17.11 1.93
CA THR A 221 2.31 18.55 2.25
C THR A 221 0.92 19.13 2.55
N LYS A 222 -0.13 18.35 2.29
CA LYS A 222 -1.52 18.73 2.62
C LYS A 222 -1.84 18.39 4.07
N THR A 223 -2.88 19.05 4.57
CA THR A 223 -3.44 18.71 5.89
C THR A 223 -4.22 17.41 5.79
N HIS A 224 -3.83 16.45 6.62
CA HIS A 224 -4.49 15.15 6.76
C HIS A 224 -4.87 14.92 8.20
N ASN A 225 -5.84 14.03 8.42
CA ASN A 225 -6.13 13.52 9.76
C ASN A 225 -5.33 12.24 9.98
N TYR A 226 -4.53 12.23 11.05
CA TYR A 226 -3.65 11.13 11.42
C TYR A 226 -4.13 10.41 12.68
N SER A 227 -5.44 10.40 12.96
CA SER A 227 -6.02 9.64 14.07
C SER A 227 -5.45 8.23 14.17
N VAL A 228 -5.09 7.84 15.39
CA VAL A 228 -4.58 6.50 15.72
C VAL A 228 -5.72 5.66 16.26
N SER A 229 -5.79 4.41 15.83
CA SER A 229 -6.76 3.42 16.31
C SER A 229 -6.06 2.18 16.87
N LYS A 230 -6.87 1.23 17.35
CA LYS A 230 -6.45 -0.08 17.86
C LYS A 230 -7.13 -1.17 17.08
N THR A 231 -6.63 -2.39 17.25
CA THR A 231 -7.20 -3.60 16.68
C THR A 231 -8.70 -3.71 17.00
N ASN A 232 -9.51 -4.00 15.98
CA ASN A 232 -10.95 -4.18 16.11
C ASN A 232 -11.37 -5.66 16.14
N GLU A 233 -12.61 -5.93 16.56
CA GLU A 233 -13.11 -7.30 16.70
C GLU A 233 -13.15 -8.08 15.38
N TYR A 234 -13.35 -7.39 14.25
CA TYR A 234 -13.46 -8.02 12.94
C TYR A 234 -12.10 -8.61 12.52
N TYR A 235 -11.04 -7.83 12.59
CA TYR A 235 -9.69 -8.31 12.29
C TYR A 235 -9.18 -9.31 13.34
N LEU A 236 -9.53 -9.16 14.62
CA LEU A 236 -9.24 -10.19 15.64
C LEU A 236 -9.89 -11.54 15.33
N LYS A 237 -11.04 -11.56 14.65
CA LYS A 237 -11.67 -12.79 14.16
C LYS A 237 -10.94 -13.31 12.93
N ILE A 238 -10.59 -12.45 11.97
CA ILE A 238 -9.82 -12.82 10.77
C ILE A 238 -8.54 -13.56 11.15
N MET A 239 -7.76 -13.02 12.08
CA MET A 239 -6.47 -13.60 12.50
C MET A 239 -6.58 -14.98 13.19
N LYS A 240 -7.81 -15.42 13.51
CA LYS A 240 -8.08 -16.74 14.12
C LYS A 240 -8.68 -17.73 13.12
N LEU A 241 -8.90 -17.32 11.87
CA LEU A 241 -9.49 -18.18 10.85
C LEU A 241 -8.47 -19.17 10.31
N ASN A 242 -8.99 -20.29 9.81
CA ASN A 242 -8.26 -21.09 8.84
C ASN A 242 -8.45 -20.46 7.45
N HIS A 243 -7.38 -19.91 6.89
CA HIS A 243 -7.39 -19.22 5.60
C HIS A 243 -7.35 -20.24 4.45
N ASP A 244 -8.53 -20.66 3.99
CA ASP A 244 -8.71 -21.54 2.81
C ASP A 244 -9.15 -20.78 1.54
N GLY A 245 -9.12 -19.45 1.63
CA GLY A 245 -9.51 -18.52 0.56
C GLY A 245 -10.99 -18.21 0.44
N SER A 246 -11.83 -18.74 1.33
CA SER A 246 -13.25 -18.38 1.42
C SER A 246 -13.53 -17.29 2.46
N TRP A 247 -14.55 -16.47 2.22
CA TRP A 247 -15.07 -15.50 3.18
C TRP A 247 -15.81 -16.23 4.32
N LYS A 248 -15.47 -15.94 5.58
CA LYS A 248 -15.91 -16.69 6.76
C LYS A 248 -16.77 -15.89 7.74
N LEU A 249 -16.80 -14.56 7.65
CA LEU A 249 -17.47 -13.70 8.64
C LEU A 249 -18.76 -13.07 8.11
N GLY A 250 -19.31 -13.61 7.03
CA GLY A 250 -20.61 -13.22 6.46
C GLY A 250 -20.54 -12.17 5.35
N GLU A 251 -19.35 -11.85 4.85
CA GLU A 251 -19.13 -10.87 3.79
C GLU A 251 -19.88 -11.24 2.50
N ASN A 252 -19.95 -12.54 2.20
CA ASN A 252 -20.69 -13.11 1.07
C ASN A 252 -22.20 -13.28 1.33
N THR A 253 -22.68 -13.00 2.55
CA THR A 253 -24.09 -13.22 2.95
C THR A 253 -24.96 -11.97 2.92
N LEU A 254 -24.40 -10.78 2.62
CA LEU A 254 -25.18 -9.55 2.41
C LEU A 254 -26.02 -9.65 1.13
N LYS A 255 -27.16 -10.34 1.24
CA LYS A 255 -28.28 -10.24 0.29
C LYS A 255 -28.68 -8.77 0.22
N LYS A 256 -29.04 -8.32 -0.99
CA LYS A 256 -29.65 -7.01 -1.28
C LYS A 256 -30.61 -6.66 -0.14
N SER A 257 -30.25 -5.69 0.70
CA SER A 257 -31.27 -4.99 1.49
C SER A 257 -32.23 -4.42 0.46
N ASN A 258 -33.45 -4.96 0.42
CA ASN A 258 -34.49 -4.49 -0.46
C ASN A 258 -34.61 -2.98 -0.29
N SER A 259 -34.30 -2.25 -1.36
CA SER A 259 -34.77 -0.89 -1.56
C SER A 259 -36.30 -0.92 -1.39
N ILE A 260 -36.77 -0.17 -0.41
CA ILE A 260 -38.17 0.24 -0.25
C ILE A 260 -38.58 1.03 -1.50
#